data_AF-A0A3D3LMB7-F1
#
_entry.id   AF-A0A3D3LMB7-F1
#
_cell.length_a   1.000
_cell.length_b   1.000
_cell.length_c   1.000
_cell.angle_alpha   90.00
_cell.angle_beta   90.00
_cell.angle_gamma   90.00
#
_symmetry.space_group_name_H-M   'P 1'
#
loop_
_entity.id
_entity.type
_entity.pdbx_description
1 polymer ?
#
loop_
_entity_poly.entity_id
_entity_poly.type
_entity_poly.pdbx_seq_one_letter_code
_entity_poly.pdbx_strand_id
1 'polypeptide(L)'
;MRVLPFTDLPNHLSAATVVKYYDEPGNEFNKFYDIPDKIKSNTFHLYFTSSFLFPTVEFGNKIYYILYVILFPLSILAVIKKLNGDIRYSLFSFFFLWNFEVSFGFVGYTLSVPFLILLILFLVDFFETPTYKYTFYLMIL
;
A
#
# COMPACT_ATOMS: atom_id res chain seq x y z
N MET A 1 -8.54 -28.23 -5.66
CA MET A 1 -9.36 -27.01 -5.44
C MET A 1 -8.69 -25.88 -6.21
N ARG A 2 -9.40 -25.15 -7.06
CA ARG A 2 -8.81 -24.03 -7.83
C ARG A 2 -8.93 -22.75 -7.00
N VAL A 3 -7.81 -22.23 -6.51
CA VAL A 3 -7.77 -20.94 -5.80
C VAL A 3 -7.62 -19.83 -6.84
N LEU A 4 -8.49 -18.83 -6.79
CA LEU A 4 -8.38 -17.66 -7.65
C LEU A 4 -7.33 -16.69 -7.08
N PRO A 5 -6.62 -15.94 -7.95
CA PRO A 5 -5.70 -14.91 -7.49
C PRO A 5 -6.43 -13.89 -6.60
N PHE A 6 -5.70 -13.32 -5.65
CA PHE A 6 -6.18 -12.37 -4.65
C PHE A 6 -7.23 -12.97 -3.70
N THR A 7 -6.92 -14.12 -3.11
CA THR A 7 -7.86 -14.92 -2.31
C THR A 7 -8.59 -14.12 -1.21
N ASP A 8 -7.87 -13.27 -0.48
CA ASP A 8 -8.41 -12.47 0.64
C ASP A 8 -8.89 -11.08 0.22
N LEU A 9 -8.58 -10.64 -0.99
CA LEU A 9 -8.96 -9.30 -1.47
C LEU A 9 -10.47 -9.05 -1.41
N PRO A 10 -11.37 -9.98 -1.78
CA PRO A 10 -12.81 -9.78 -1.62
C PRO A 10 -13.22 -9.43 -0.18
N ASN A 11 -12.57 -10.03 0.83
CA ASN A 11 -12.85 -9.73 2.23
C ASN A 11 -12.42 -8.30 2.59
N HIS A 12 -11.25 -7.87 2.11
CA HIS A 12 -10.77 -6.50 2.29
C HIS A 12 -11.67 -5.47 1.62
N LEU A 13 -12.14 -5.74 0.39
CA LEU A 13 -13.07 -4.84 -0.32
C LEU A 13 -14.44 -4.81 0.37
N SER A 14 -14.94 -5.95 0.86
CA SER A 14 -16.18 -5.99 1.64
C SER A 14 -16.10 -5.13 2.89
N ALA A 15 -15.00 -5.23 3.66
CA ALA A 15 -14.77 -4.37 4.82
C ALA A 15 -14.70 -2.88 4.45
N ALA A 16 -14.01 -2.53 3.36
CA ALA A 16 -13.93 -1.16 2.88
C ALA A 16 -15.28 -0.62 2.39
N THR A 17 -16.14 -1.47 1.82
CA THR A 17 -17.52 -1.14 1.44
C THR A 17 -18.35 -0.79 2.67
N VAL A 18 -18.26 -1.57 3.75
CA VAL A 18 -18.91 -1.24 5.03
C VAL A 18 -18.47 0.15 5.51
N VAL A 19 -17.17 0.45 5.47
CA VAL A 19 -16.65 1.77 5.89
C VAL A 19 -17.14 2.89 4.98
N LYS A 20 -17.13 2.70 3.66
CA LYS A 20 -17.48 3.75 2.69
C LYS A 20 -18.95 4.14 2.75
N TYR A 21 -19.82 3.16 2.95
CA TYR A 21 -21.28 3.32 2.85
C TYR A 21 -21.97 3.16 4.20
N TYR A 22 -21.22 3.31 5.30
CA TYR A 22 -21.66 3.04 6.67
C TYR A 22 -22.94 3.77 7.05
N ASP A 23 -23.02 5.06 6.71
CA ASP A 23 -24.15 5.95 7.01
C ASP A 23 -25.04 6.22 5.79
N GLU A 24 -24.86 5.48 4.69
CA GLU A 24 -25.66 5.69 3.48
C GLU A 24 -27.12 5.24 3.70
N PRO A 25 -28.12 6.10 3.39
CA PRO A 25 -29.52 5.74 3.55
C PRO A 25 -29.90 4.46 2.80
N GLY A 26 -30.52 3.52 3.52
CA GLY A 26 -30.93 2.23 2.97
C GLY A 26 -29.98 1.07 3.29
N ASN A 27 -28.76 1.36 3.76
CA ASN A 27 -27.88 0.35 4.32
C ASN A 27 -28.15 0.15 5.82
N GLU A 28 -27.89 -1.05 6.32
CA GLU A 28 -28.02 -1.40 7.74
C GLU A 28 -26.67 -1.67 8.40
N PHE A 29 -25.57 -1.19 7.81
CA PHE A 29 -24.21 -1.49 8.31
C PHE A 29 -24.00 -1.07 9.77
N ASN A 30 -24.52 0.08 10.16
CA ASN A 30 -24.46 0.59 11.53
C ASN A 30 -25.18 -0.29 12.58
N LYS A 31 -26.00 -1.27 12.17
CA LYS A 31 -26.63 -2.24 13.07
C LYS A 31 -25.74 -3.45 13.38
N PHE A 32 -24.77 -3.73 12.50
CA PHE A 32 -23.99 -4.97 12.52
C PHE A 32 -22.49 -4.75 12.70
N TYR A 33 -21.99 -3.54 12.41
CA TYR A 33 -20.57 -3.22 12.44
C TYR A 33 -20.34 -1.95 13.23
N ASP A 34 -19.23 -1.91 13.97
CA ASP A 34 -18.68 -0.69 14.56
C ASP A 34 -17.40 -0.31 13.84
N ILE A 35 -17.27 0.94 13.40
CA ILE A 35 -16.04 1.45 12.81
C ILE A 35 -15.12 1.93 13.94
N PRO A 36 -13.87 1.43 14.04
CA PRO A 36 -12.95 1.91 15.06
C PRO A 36 -12.65 3.40 14.92
N ASP A 37 -12.70 4.13 16.03
CA ASP A 37 -12.43 5.59 16.08
C ASP A 37 -10.98 5.96 15.73
N LYS A 38 -10.07 4.97 15.74
CA LYS A 38 -8.64 5.18 15.54
C LYS A 38 -8.11 4.28 14.44
N ILE A 39 -7.24 4.85 13.61
CA ILE A 39 -6.44 4.12 12.65
C ILE A 39 -5.59 3.09 13.40
N LYS A 40 -5.66 1.83 12.97
CA LYS A 40 -4.86 0.74 13.52
C LYS A 40 -3.77 0.35 12.52
N SER A 41 -2.79 -0.42 12.98
CA SER A 41 -1.82 -1.03 12.07
C SER A 41 -2.56 -1.86 11.02
N ASN A 42 -2.03 -1.87 9.79
CA ASN A 42 -2.57 -2.64 8.67
C ASN A 42 -3.96 -2.19 8.15
N THR A 43 -4.48 -1.03 8.55
CA THR A 43 -5.78 -0.50 8.05
C THR A 43 -5.62 0.53 6.94
N PHE A 44 -4.42 0.77 6.42
CA PHE A 44 -4.20 1.78 5.37
C PHE A 44 -5.03 1.50 4.12
N HIS A 45 -4.99 0.27 3.60
CA HIS A 45 -5.79 -0.12 2.42
C HIS A 45 -7.29 0.08 2.64
N LEU A 46 -7.80 -0.29 3.81
CA LEU A 46 -9.20 -0.11 4.20
C LEU A 46 -9.63 1.35 4.04
N TYR A 47 -8.95 2.27 4.73
CA TYR A 47 -9.30 3.69 4.71
C TYR A 47 -8.97 4.38 3.38
N PHE A 48 -7.92 3.93 2.69
CA PHE A 48 -7.59 4.44 1.36
C PHE A 48 -8.72 4.13 0.38
N THR A 49 -9.14 2.88 0.28
CA THR A 49 -10.15 2.44 -0.69
C THR A 49 -11.56 2.90 -0.34
N SER A 50 -11.87 3.07 0.94
CA SER A 50 -13.16 3.62 1.40
C SER A 50 -13.27 5.14 1.29
N SER A 51 -12.16 5.83 0.98
CA SER A 51 -12.10 7.30 0.93
C SER A 51 -13.14 7.90 -0.02
N PHE A 52 -13.58 9.13 0.32
CA PHE A 52 -14.45 9.94 -0.53
C PHE A 52 -13.79 10.33 -1.86
N LEU A 53 -12.47 10.20 -1.97
CA LEU A 53 -11.70 10.48 -3.19
C LEU A 53 -12.06 9.54 -4.36
N PHE A 54 -12.65 8.37 -4.07
CA PHE A 54 -12.96 7.37 -5.07
C PHE A 54 -14.47 7.16 -5.20
N PRO A 55 -15.00 6.98 -6.42
CA PRO A 55 -16.43 6.73 -6.61
C PRO A 55 -16.87 5.39 -6.00
N THR A 56 -16.04 4.35 -6.12
CA THR A 56 -16.29 3.03 -5.52
C THR A 56 -15.03 2.48 -4.87
N VAL A 57 -15.21 1.49 -4.00
CA VAL A 57 -14.10 0.79 -3.33
C VAL A 57 -13.21 0.07 -4.34
N GLU A 58 -13.78 -0.52 -5.38
CA GLU A 58 -13.03 -1.20 -6.45
C GLU A 58 -12.20 -0.20 -7.27
N PHE A 59 -12.73 1.00 -7.49
CA PHE A 59 -11.96 2.07 -8.13
C PHE A 59 -10.75 2.45 -7.27
N GLY A 60 -10.96 2.68 -5.97
CA GLY A 60 -9.87 2.94 -5.02
C GLY A 60 -8.84 1.81 -5.01
N ASN A 61 -9.29 0.56 -5.04
CA ASN A 61 -8.39 -0.59 -5.09
C ASN A 61 -7.58 -0.68 -6.39
N LYS A 62 -8.16 -0.32 -7.54
CA LYS A 62 -7.38 -0.22 -8.80
C LYS A 62 -6.28 0.83 -8.68
N ILE A 63 -6.59 2.01 -8.14
CA ILE A 63 -5.58 3.06 -7.89
C ILE A 63 -4.50 2.54 -6.93
N TYR A 64 -4.88 1.85 -5.87
CA TYR A 64 -3.97 1.25 -4.91
C TYR A 64 -2.95 0.31 -5.58
N TYR A 65 -3.41 -0.59 -6.45
CA TYR A 65 -2.52 -1.49 -7.19
C TYR A 65 -1.71 -0.79 -8.29
N ILE A 66 -2.22 0.28 -8.92
CA ILE A 66 -1.43 1.12 -9.83
C ILE A 66 -0.26 1.75 -9.07
N LEU A 67 -0.50 2.28 -7.88
CA LEU A 67 0.56 2.81 -7.02
C LEU A 67 1.60 1.74 -6.70
N TYR A 68 1.17 0.51 -6.36
CA TYR A 68 2.08 -0.60 -6.11
C TYR A 68 2.95 -0.94 -7.34
N VAL A 69 2.32 -1.09 -8.51
CA VAL A 69 3.00 -1.42 -9.78
C VAL A 69 4.02 -0.36 -10.19
N ILE A 70 3.81 0.90 -9.79
CA ILE A 70 4.74 2.00 -10.07
C ILE A 70 5.82 2.10 -8.98
N LEU A 71 5.42 2.15 -7.72
CA LEU A 71 6.33 2.41 -6.60
C LEU A 71 7.33 1.27 -6.39
N PHE A 72 6.93 0.02 -6.64
CA PHE A 72 7.83 -1.12 -6.46
C PHE A 72 9.04 -1.04 -7.42
N PRO A 73 8.88 -0.95 -8.76
CA PRO A 73 10.02 -0.74 -9.65
C PRO A 73 10.82 0.54 -9.37
N LEU A 74 10.16 1.64 -9.01
CA LEU A 74 10.85 2.88 -8.67
C LEU A 74 11.72 2.74 -7.42
N SER A 75 11.25 2.02 -6.40
CA SER A 75 12.03 1.74 -5.20
C SER A 75 13.28 0.91 -5.51
N ILE A 76 13.16 -0.10 -6.38
CA ILE A 76 14.31 -0.90 -6.84
C ILE A 76 15.28 -0.08 -7.68
N LEU A 77 14.77 0.77 -8.59
CA LEU A 77 15.59 1.70 -9.34
C LEU A 77 16.38 2.64 -8.42
N ALA A 78 15.76 3.15 -7.36
CA ALA A 78 16.42 4.00 -6.37
C ALA A 78 17.55 3.23 -5.66
N VAL A 79 17.34 1.97 -5.27
CA VAL A 79 18.39 1.13 -4.68
C VAL A 79 19.55 0.93 -5.66
N ILE A 80 19.26 0.54 -6.90
CA ILE A 80 20.30 0.30 -7.91
C ILE A 80 21.12 1.57 -8.16
N LYS A 81 20.47 2.74 -8.26
CA LYS A 81 21.14 4.03 -8.38
C LYS A 81 22.03 4.33 -7.17
N LYS A 82 21.52 4.13 -5.95
CA LYS A 82 22.29 4.35 -4.71
C LYS A 82 23.55 3.48 -4.66
N LEU A 83 23.49 2.27 -5.20
CA LEU A 83 24.61 1.34 -5.29
C LEU A 83 25.50 1.55 -6.53
N ASN A 84 25.28 2.62 -7.32
CA ASN A 84 25.98 2.88 -8.59
C ASN A 84 25.91 1.71 -9.60
N GLY A 85 24.81 0.94 -9.56
CA GLY A 85 24.58 -0.18 -10.46
C GLY A 85 23.97 0.23 -11.81
N ASP A 86 23.87 -0.74 -12.73
CA ASP A 86 23.21 -0.54 -14.03
C ASP A 86 21.70 -0.43 -13.87
N ILE A 87 21.15 0.78 -14.11
CA ILE A 87 19.73 1.09 -13.94
C ILE A 87 18.81 0.21 -14.80
N ARG A 88 19.31 -0.38 -15.90
CA ARG A 88 18.51 -1.25 -16.77
C ARG A 88 18.04 -2.51 -16.02
N TYR A 89 18.77 -2.94 -15.00
CA TYR A 89 18.38 -4.08 -14.18
C TYR A 89 17.13 -3.81 -13.32
N SER A 90 16.75 -2.55 -13.12
CA SER A 90 15.48 -2.22 -12.45
C SER A 90 14.26 -2.76 -13.22
N LEU A 91 14.36 -2.98 -14.54
CA LEU A 91 13.28 -3.57 -15.33
C LEU A 91 12.96 -5.01 -14.91
N PHE A 92 13.92 -5.74 -14.33
CA PHE A 92 13.65 -7.08 -13.81
C PHE A 92 12.76 -7.07 -12.56
N SER A 93 12.59 -5.92 -11.89
CA SER A 93 11.67 -5.80 -10.75
C SER A 93 10.22 -6.14 -11.10
N PHE A 94 9.79 -5.91 -12.35
CA PHE A 94 8.43 -6.22 -12.79
C PHE A 94 8.09 -7.71 -12.66
N PHE A 95 9.08 -8.62 -12.73
CA PHE A 95 8.85 -10.05 -12.51
C PHE A 95 8.48 -10.39 -11.06
N PHE A 96 8.80 -9.51 -10.10
CA PHE A 96 8.54 -9.71 -8.68
C PHE A 96 7.27 -9.01 -8.17
N LEU A 97 6.57 -8.27 -9.05
CA LEU A 97 5.25 -7.70 -8.75
C LEU A 97 4.22 -8.78 -8.46
N TRP A 98 4.36 -9.95 -9.10
CA TRP A 98 3.56 -11.12 -8.78
C TRP A 98 4.33 -12.03 -7.83
N ASN A 99 3.92 -12.07 -6.56
CA ASN A 99 4.52 -12.90 -5.52
C ASN A 99 3.42 -13.56 -4.69
N PHE A 100 3.83 -14.40 -3.73
CA PHE A 100 2.92 -15.16 -2.87
C PHE A 100 1.93 -14.26 -2.11
N GLU A 101 2.41 -13.15 -1.55
CA GLU A 101 1.56 -12.25 -0.75
C GLU A 101 0.51 -11.54 -1.61
N VAL A 102 0.92 -11.12 -2.82
CA VAL A 102 0.00 -10.54 -3.80
C VAL A 102 -1.02 -11.57 -4.27
N SER A 103 -0.60 -12.82 -4.51
CA SER A 103 -1.51 -13.87 -4.96
C SER A 103 -2.54 -14.26 -3.89
N PHE A 104 -2.20 -14.16 -2.60
CA PHE A 104 -3.14 -14.30 -1.50
C PHE A 104 -4.00 -13.05 -1.26
N GLY A 105 -3.59 -11.88 -1.75
CA GLY A 105 -4.36 -10.64 -1.57
C GLY A 105 -4.03 -9.91 -0.26
N PHE A 106 -2.81 -10.04 0.25
CA PHE A 106 -2.34 -9.32 1.44
C PHE A 106 -2.07 -7.85 1.12
N VAL A 107 -3.16 -7.08 0.98
CA VAL A 107 -3.15 -5.69 0.55
C VAL A 107 -2.24 -4.82 1.42
N GLY A 108 -2.22 -5.03 2.73
CA GLY A 108 -1.36 -4.28 3.64
C GLY A 108 0.14 -4.50 3.40
N TYR A 109 0.55 -5.70 2.99
CA TYR A 109 1.92 -6.00 2.64
C TYR A 109 2.35 -5.29 1.35
N THR A 110 1.50 -5.30 0.32
CA THR A 110 1.87 -4.87 -1.05
C THR A 110 2.51 -3.48 -1.13
N LEU A 111 1.87 -2.43 -0.59
CA LEU A 111 2.47 -1.09 -0.55
C LEU A 111 3.53 -0.94 0.54
N SER A 112 3.46 -1.70 1.62
CA SER A 112 4.48 -1.62 2.68
C SER A 112 5.87 -1.96 2.16
N VAL A 113 6.01 -2.87 1.20
CA VAL A 113 7.32 -3.24 0.61
C VAL A 113 8.04 -2.08 -0.07
N PRO A 114 7.49 -1.40 -1.10
CA PRO A 114 8.17 -0.26 -1.71
C PRO A 114 8.42 0.87 -0.70
N PHE A 115 7.48 1.15 0.21
CA PHE A 115 7.68 2.17 1.24
C PHE A 115 8.81 1.80 2.20
N LEU A 116 8.93 0.53 2.59
CA LEU A 116 10.02 0.06 3.45
C LEU A 116 11.37 0.21 2.74
N ILE A 117 11.47 -0.16 1.46
CA ILE A 117 12.69 0.03 0.68
C ILE A 117 13.09 1.50 0.62
N LEU A 118 12.13 2.38 0.32
CA LEU A 118 12.36 3.83 0.28
C LEU A 118 12.73 4.40 1.65
N LEU A 119 12.12 3.92 2.73
CA LEU A 119 12.45 4.30 4.10
C LEU A 119 13.88 3.88 4.45
N ILE A 120 14.31 2.67 4.09
CA ILE A 120 15.69 2.22 4.30
C ILE A 120 16.67 3.12 3.55
N LEU A 121 16.40 3.43 2.27
CA LEU A 121 17.25 4.34 1.50
C LEU A 121 17.34 5.73 2.13
N PHE A 122 16.20 6.26 2.56
CA PHE A 122 16.12 7.52 3.27
C PHE A 122 16.96 7.50 4.57
N LEU A 123 16.90 6.42 5.34
CA LEU A 123 17.71 6.26 6.55
C LEU A 123 19.20 6.16 6.25
N VAL A 124 19.59 5.44 5.18
CA VAL A 124 20.99 5.40 4.71
C VAL A 124 21.48 6.80 4.37
N ASP A 125 20.71 7.57 3.59
CA ASP A 125 21.05 8.95 3.24
C ASP A 125 21.18 9.85 4.48
N PHE A 126 20.29 9.68 5.46
CA PHE A 126 20.36 10.39 6.74
C PHE A 126 21.64 10.08 7.51
N PHE A 127 22.06 8.82 7.58
CA PHE A 127 23.27 8.44 8.32
C PHE A 127 24.56 8.82 7.58
N GLU A 128 24.60 8.76 6.25
CA GLU A 128 25.76 9.19 5.46
C GLU A 128 25.91 10.71 5.42
N THR A 129 24.79 11.44 5.34
CA THR A 129 24.76 12.89 5.19
C THR A 129 23.67 13.50 6.08
N PRO A 130 23.85 13.53 7.41
CA PRO A 130 22.83 14.05 8.31
C PRO A 130 22.59 15.53 8.03
N THR A 131 21.36 15.88 7.69
CA THR A 131 20.91 17.27 7.50
C THR A 131 19.67 17.54 8.33
N TYR A 132 19.45 18.80 8.69
CA TYR A 132 18.27 19.23 9.46
C TYR A 132 16.93 18.87 8.77
N LYS A 133 16.92 18.74 7.44
CA LYS A 133 15.76 18.31 6.67
C LYS A 133 15.40 16.85 6.97
N TYR A 134 16.39 15.97 6.96
CA TYR A 134 16.18 14.56 7.29
C TYR A 134 15.73 14.37 8.74
N THR A 135 16.32 15.13 9.68
CA THR A 135 15.89 15.13 11.07
C THR A 135 14.43 15.55 11.21
N PHE A 136 14.01 16.61 10.50
CA PHE A 136 12.61 17.05 10.51
C PHE A 136 11.66 15.97 9.99
N TYR A 137 12.01 15.32 8.86
CA TYR A 137 11.20 14.24 8.30
C TYR A 137 11.07 13.04 9.26
N LEU A 138 12.13 12.69 10.00
CA LEU A 138 12.07 11.62 11.00
C LEU A 138 11.20 11.96 12.21
N MET A 139 11.06 13.24 12.56
CA MET A 139 10.22 13.66 13.69
C MET A 139 8.71 13.60 13.39
N ILE A 140 8.32 13.56 12.12
CA ILE A 140 6.92 13.55 11.67
C ILE A 140 6.45 12.21 11.10
N LEU A 141 7.37 11.25 10.97
CA LEU A 141 7.12 9.86 10.56
C LEU A 141 6.65 9.03 11.77
#